data_AF-A8EYT0-F1
#
_entry.id   AF-A8EYT0-F1
#
_cell.length_a   1.000
_cell.length_b   1.000
_cell.length_c   1.000
_cell.angle_alpha   90.00
_cell.angle_beta   90.00
_cell.angle_gamma   90.00
#
_symmetry.space_group_name_H-M   'P 1'
#
loop_
_entity.id
_entity.type
_entity.pdbx_description
1 polymer ?
#
loop_
_entity_poly.entity_id
_entity_poly.type
_entity_poly.pdbx_seq_one_letter_code
_entity_poly.pdbx_strand_id
1 'polypeptide(L)'
;MIIIPILSIFGFSSFFAKYFKTKLTFAIPPTISTLVTILYCFAMLKLLSTTTYISYFIGIFLALRNLHILSKEFIVLTLLIFIFFLYTRDASLHAYDDFSHWGIFTKELLYFGFFENQSSLTSIITTHAHYPRGAAVYHYFMLLLSGYSDGNVLFAHFLLHLAFLAPLAANKKFWQTGVLFSLLLCSVVLYTTGIRSIYNDSTISLMFGAIFTIYIFEEDKQKALLLILPITILLALFREIGTWLASFASIILIVHYTIFDKKPKKTSDYIIYLILLTLPILYNFIWMSYFKNTHDFFDRGEHSFSNLVYIAENFNERHKLLLLNYSKFFLLFLVKEGSLVVYTICIAAWYGIRKYKPDLLKEYRFFLISTFICFVIFALWRLYLYFFNFSAEEAIRGASLLRYLGCYVIGIGMMAASYVKSSIFLGKQNNNELFIFLLLFAVSTCSIVKNILKITHLNLEQKAFIQQTTEVKKLLEQGNKIEFNFSGKKDNLQCYILNYNLAPYLDKKYLQECIKTPKDMMIEIKKEAVHMPFK
;
A
#
# COMPACT_ATOMS: atom_id res chain seq x y z
N MET A 1 17.04 15.88 5.04
CA MET A 1 17.11 15.45 3.63
C MET A 1 15.76 14.98 3.08
N ILE A 2 14.89 14.34 3.87
CA ILE A 2 13.53 13.92 3.44
C ILE A 2 12.60 15.06 3.00
N ILE A 3 12.96 16.32 3.31
CA ILE A 3 12.24 17.52 2.88
C ILE A 3 12.30 17.70 1.35
N ILE A 4 13.41 17.35 0.70
CA ILE A 4 13.58 17.48 -0.76
C ILE A 4 12.52 16.72 -1.55
N PRO A 5 12.29 15.41 -1.33
CA PRO A 5 11.23 14.69 -2.03
C PRO A 5 9.83 15.23 -1.72
N ILE A 6 9.58 15.69 -0.48
CA ILE A 6 8.29 16.30 -0.12
C ILE A 6 8.05 17.60 -0.90
N LEU A 7 9.06 18.48 -0.98
CA LEU A 7 9.00 19.71 -1.76
C LEU A 7 8.83 19.43 -3.26
N SER A 8 9.51 18.40 -3.77
CA SER A 8 9.38 17.96 -5.16
C SER A 8 7.94 17.51 -5.47
N ILE A 9 7.35 16.64 -4.63
CA ILE A 9 5.95 16.21 -4.77
C ILE A 9 5.00 17.41 -4.69
N PHE A 10 5.23 18.34 -3.77
CA PHE A 10 4.42 19.56 -3.64
C PHE A 10 4.49 20.42 -4.90
N GLY A 11 5.67 20.60 -5.49
CA GLY A 11 5.84 21.38 -6.71
C GLY A 11 5.15 20.78 -7.92
N PHE A 12 5.32 19.47 -8.15
CA PHE A 12 4.57 18.76 -9.18
C PHE A 12 3.06 18.80 -8.94
N SER A 13 2.62 18.62 -7.70
CA SER A 13 1.18 18.64 -7.35
C SER A 13 0.58 20.03 -7.56
N SER A 14 1.33 21.10 -7.27
CA SER A 14 0.91 22.47 -7.51
C SER A 14 0.80 22.79 -9.00
N PHE A 15 1.77 22.33 -9.80
CA PHE A 15 1.70 22.43 -11.25
C PHE A 15 0.50 21.66 -11.81
N PHE A 16 0.30 20.42 -11.37
CA PHE A 16 -0.80 19.56 -11.80
C PHE A 16 -2.16 20.16 -11.43
N ALA A 17 -2.31 20.67 -10.20
CA ALA A 17 -3.50 21.37 -9.74
C ALA A 17 -3.83 22.58 -10.63
N LYS A 18 -2.82 23.38 -11.00
CA LYS A 18 -2.99 24.53 -11.88
C LYS A 18 -3.36 24.11 -13.30
N TYR A 19 -2.68 23.12 -13.87
CA TYR A 19 -2.90 22.64 -15.24
C TYR A 19 -4.30 22.06 -15.41
N PHE A 20 -4.71 21.17 -14.50
CA PHE A 20 -6.05 20.56 -14.53
C PHE A 20 -7.13 21.45 -13.91
N LYS A 21 -6.80 22.63 -13.39
CA LYS A 21 -7.74 23.52 -12.67
C LYS A 21 -8.49 22.75 -11.56
N THR A 22 -7.77 22.02 -10.72
CA THR A 22 -8.32 21.27 -9.58
C THR A 22 -7.66 21.71 -8.27
N LYS A 23 -8.19 21.24 -7.14
CA LYS A 23 -7.62 21.55 -5.82
C LYS A 23 -6.30 20.81 -5.64
N LEU A 24 -5.34 21.44 -4.95
CA LEU A 24 -4.04 20.82 -4.65
C LEU A 24 -4.18 19.45 -3.97
N THR A 25 -5.13 19.32 -3.04
CA THR A 25 -5.44 18.07 -2.36
C THR A 25 -5.88 16.94 -3.29
N PHE A 26 -6.45 17.25 -4.45
CA PHE A 26 -6.90 16.27 -5.45
C PHE A 26 -5.78 15.94 -6.43
N ALA A 27 -4.84 16.87 -6.62
CA ALA A 27 -3.67 16.69 -7.47
C ALA A 27 -2.56 15.85 -6.84
N ILE A 28 -2.52 15.73 -5.50
CA ILE A 28 -1.49 14.96 -4.78
C ILE A 28 -1.50 13.46 -5.17
N PRO A 29 -2.62 12.71 -5.06
CA PRO A 29 -2.65 11.30 -5.45
C PRO A 29 -2.20 11.01 -6.90
N PRO A 30 -2.73 11.71 -7.94
CA PRO A 30 -2.29 11.45 -9.30
C PRO A 30 -0.85 11.86 -9.54
N THR A 31 -0.35 12.90 -8.88
CA THR A 31 1.06 13.31 -9.00
C THR A 31 2.00 12.22 -8.53
N ILE A 32 1.79 11.69 -7.32
CA ILE A 32 2.62 10.59 -6.81
C ILE A 32 2.49 9.37 -7.73
N SER A 33 1.29 9.10 -8.22
CA SER A 33 1.03 7.96 -9.10
C SER A 33 1.75 8.06 -10.44
N THR A 34 1.74 9.24 -11.07
CA THR A 34 2.51 9.51 -12.28
C THR A 34 4.00 9.41 -12.01
N LEU A 35 4.49 10.07 -10.96
CA LEU A 35 5.91 10.10 -10.63
C LEU A 35 6.46 8.69 -10.37
N VAL A 36 5.80 7.92 -9.51
CA VAL A 36 6.23 6.55 -9.17
C VAL A 36 6.14 5.64 -10.39
N THR A 37 5.12 5.77 -11.23
CA THR A 37 5.00 4.98 -12.48
C THR A 37 6.14 5.29 -13.45
N ILE A 38 6.49 6.57 -13.63
CA ILE A 38 7.64 6.96 -14.45
C ILE A 38 8.92 6.35 -13.88
N LEU A 39 9.19 6.56 -12.59
CA LEU A 39 10.37 6.01 -11.92
C LEU A 39 10.43 4.48 -12.01
N TYR A 40 9.28 3.80 -11.95
CA TYR A 40 9.19 2.35 -12.11
C TYR A 40 9.68 1.90 -13.49
N CYS A 41 9.25 2.57 -14.57
CA CYS A 41 9.74 2.30 -15.91
C CYS A 41 11.26 2.56 -16.03
N PHE A 42 11.74 3.68 -15.46
CA PHE A 42 13.17 3.99 -15.48
C PHE A 42 14.01 3.03 -14.60
N ALA A 43 13.43 2.41 -13.58
CA ALA A 43 14.07 1.34 -12.82
C ALA A 43 14.27 0.07 -13.66
N MET A 44 13.33 -0.28 -14.54
CA MET A 44 13.51 -1.37 -15.51
C MET A 44 14.62 -1.06 -16.52
N LEU A 45 14.80 0.22 -16.87
CA LEU A 45 15.81 0.70 -17.82
C LEU A 45 17.17 1.04 -17.18
N LYS A 46 17.36 0.75 -15.88
CA LYS A 46 18.59 1.07 -15.12
C LYS A 46 18.96 2.56 -15.05
N LEU A 47 17.95 3.42 -15.04
CA LEU A 47 18.09 4.89 -15.03
C LEU A 47 17.38 5.55 -13.83
N LEU A 48 17.00 4.78 -12.80
CA LEU A 48 16.18 5.27 -11.68
C LEU A 48 16.82 6.45 -10.93
N SER A 49 18.12 6.36 -10.63
CA SER A 49 18.84 7.40 -9.87
C SER A 49 18.84 8.74 -10.61
N THR A 50 19.27 8.72 -11.87
CA THR A 50 19.29 9.91 -12.75
C THR A 50 17.90 10.55 -12.84
N THR A 51 16.87 9.75 -13.11
CA THR A 51 15.49 10.25 -13.20
C THR A 51 14.97 10.79 -11.88
N THR A 52 15.38 10.22 -10.74
CA THR A 52 15.03 10.72 -9.41
C THR A 52 15.64 12.09 -9.14
N TYR A 53 16.94 12.29 -9.43
CA TYR A 53 17.58 13.60 -9.28
C TYR A 53 16.94 14.67 -10.19
N ILE A 54 16.64 14.31 -11.45
CA ILE A 54 15.93 15.21 -12.37
C ILE A 54 14.54 15.57 -11.81
N SER A 55 13.82 14.59 -11.26
CA SER A 55 12.52 14.82 -10.64
C SER A 55 12.60 15.72 -9.41
N TYR A 56 13.63 15.58 -8.56
CA TYR A 56 13.85 16.51 -7.46
C TYR A 56 14.07 17.93 -7.95
N PHE A 57 14.95 18.12 -8.94
CA PHE A 57 15.25 19.44 -9.49
C PHE A 57 14.02 20.10 -10.09
N ILE A 58 13.29 19.41 -10.98
CA ILE A 58 12.07 19.93 -11.61
C ILE A 58 11.00 20.22 -10.55
N GLY A 59 10.78 19.28 -9.63
CA GLY A 59 9.77 19.44 -8.58
C GLY A 59 10.07 20.63 -7.66
N ILE A 60 11.32 20.81 -7.23
CA ILE A 60 11.72 21.97 -6.42
C ILE A 60 11.54 23.27 -7.20
N PHE A 61 11.97 23.32 -8.46
CA PHE A 61 11.78 24.49 -9.31
C PHE A 61 10.28 24.87 -9.44
N LEU A 62 9.42 23.86 -9.65
CA LEU A 62 7.97 24.05 -9.68
C LEU A 62 7.40 24.49 -8.33
N ALA A 63 7.94 24.01 -7.21
CA ALA A 63 7.53 24.43 -5.87
C ALA A 63 7.85 25.90 -5.62
N LEU A 64 9.06 26.34 -5.94
CA LEU A 64 9.51 27.72 -5.79
C LEU A 64 8.63 28.70 -6.60
N ARG A 65 8.22 28.30 -7.82
CA ARG A 65 7.32 29.11 -8.66
C ARG A 65 5.91 29.26 -8.08
N ASN A 66 5.48 28.35 -7.21
CA ASN A 66 4.11 28.26 -6.72
C ASN A 66 3.99 28.38 -5.18
N LEU A 67 4.99 28.96 -4.50
CA LEU A 67 5.04 29.12 -3.04
C LEU A 67 3.82 29.80 -2.41
N HIS A 68 3.09 30.63 -3.17
CA HIS A 68 1.90 31.36 -2.69
C HIS A 68 0.66 30.49 -2.43
N ILE A 69 0.69 29.18 -2.73
CA ILE A 69 -0.48 28.27 -2.63
C ILE A 69 -0.62 27.63 -1.23
N LEU A 70 0.28 27.91 -0.29
CA LEU A 70 0.19 27.36 1.07
C LEU A 70 -1.01 27.94 1.84
N SER A 71 -2.04 27.11 2.00
CA SER A 71 -3.27 27.43 2.73
C SER A 71 -3.19 27.00 4.21
N LYS A 72 -4.04 27.57 5.08
CA LYS A 72 -4.03 27.31 6.54
C LYS A 72 -4.27 25.84 6.88
N GLU A 73 -4.93 25.09 6.01
CA GLU A 73 -5.22 23.67 6.14
C GLU A 73 -3.95 22.80 6.16
N PHE A 74 -2.82 23.30 5.61
CA PHE A 74 -1.54 22.58 5.64
C PHE A 74 -0.87 22.59 7.02
N ILE A 75 -1.20 23.52 7.92
CA ILE A 75 -0.54 23.62 9.24
C ILE A 75 -0.80 22.37 10.08
N VAL A 76 -2.06 21.92 10.17
CA VAL A 76 -2.43 20.73 10.95
C VAL A 76 -1.83 19.45 10.34
N LEU A 77 -1.85 19.34 9.01
CA LEU A 77 -1.23 18.21 8.31
C LEU A 77 0.29 18.20 8.53
N THR A 78 0.93 19.37 8.50
CA THR A 78 2.37 19.52 8.76
C THR A 78 2.71 19.14 10.19
N LEU A 79 1.88 19.55 11.17
CA LEU A 79 2.05 19.16 12.57
C LEU A 79 1.91 17.65 12.76
N LEU A 80 0.90 17.02 12.13
CA LEU A 80 0.72 15.57 12.17
C LEU A 80 1.93 14.84 11.58
N ILE A 81 2.41 15.30 10.42
CA ILE A 81 3.60 14.77 9.75
C ILE A 81 4.82 14.91 10.67
N PHE A 82 5.01 16.07 11.29
CA PHE A 82 6.14 16.33 12.17
C PHE A 82 6.10 15.46 13.43
N ILE A 83 4.95 15.33 14.08
CA ILE A 83 4.78 14.46 15.24
C ILE A 83 5.07 13.00 14.87
N PHE A 84 4.53 12.53 13.75
CA PHE A 84 4.77 11.15 13.30
C PHE A 84 6.25 10.93 12.96
N PHE A 85 6.92 11.89 12.31
CA PHE A 85 8.36 11.83 12.05
C PHE A 85 9.17 11.68 13.34
N LEU A 86 8.91 12.51 14.35
CA LEU A 86 9.61 12.44 15.63
C LEU A 86 9.41 11.08 16.31
N TYR A 87 8.21 10.52 16.18
CA TYR A 87 7.88 9.22 16.76
C TYR A 87 8.56 8.06 16.03
N THR A 88 8.62 8.08 14.69
CA THR A 88 9.15 6.94 13.93
C THR A 88 10.66 6.97 13.73
N ARG A 89 11.37 8.08 14.02
CA ARG A 89 12.81 8.20 13.72
C ARG A 89 13.67 7.05 14.27
N ASP A 90 13.31 6.53 15.45
CA ASP A 90 14.00 5.46 16.18
C ASP A 90 13.20 4.14 16.18
N ALA A 91 12.20 4.02 15.30
CA ALA A 91 11.38 2.82 15.17
C ALA A 91 12.11 1.71 14.40
N SER A 92 11.72 0.47 14.67
CA SER A 92 12.12 -0.70 13.88
C SER A 92 10.93 -1.31 13.16
N LEU A 93 11.18 -1.94 12.03
CA LEU A 93 10.23 -2.90 11.46
C LEU A 93 10.10 -4.09 12.42
N HIS A 94 8.99 -4.82 12.34
CA HIS A 94 8.75 -5.98 13.19
C HIS A 94 7.90 -7.06 12.52
N ALA A 95 7.22 -6.75 11.43
CA ALA A 95 6.30 -7.68 10.82
C ALA A 95 7.02 -8.63 9.86
N TYR A 96 6.54 -9.87 9.75
CA TYR A 96 7.18 -10.91 8.96
C TYR A 96 7.38 -10.52 7.47
N ASP A 97 6.38 -9.89 6.84
CA ASP A 97 6.46 -9.48 5.43
C ASP A 97 7.41 -8.27 5.25
N ASP A 98 7.65 -7.49 6.30
CA ASP A 98 8.60 -6.37 6.26
C ASP A 98 10.02 -6.90 6.06
N PHE A 99 10.39 -7.92 6.83
CA PHE A 99 11.72 -8.52 6.77
C PHE A 99 11.89 -9.51 5.62
N SER A 100 10.84 -10.25 5.25
CA SER A 100 10.96 -11.27 4.20
C SER A 100 10.97 -10.70 2.79
N HIS A 101 10.37 -9.52 2.54
CA HIS A 101 10.39 -8.93 1.20
C HIS A 101 10.22 -7.40 1.13
N TRP A 102 9.28 -6.76 1.83
CA TRP A 102 8.98 -5.33 1.59
C TRP A 102 10.14 -4.40 1.91
N GLY A 103 10.82 -4.65 3.03
CA GLY A 103 11.99 -3.89 3.44
C GLY A 103 13.21 -4.19 2.56
N ILE A 104 13.39 -5.47 2.19
CA ILE A 104 14.46 -5.92 1.29
C ILE A 104 14.35 -5.25 -0.07
N PHE A 105 13.17 -5.25 -0.70
CA PHE A 105 12.95 -4.60 -2.00
C PHE A 105 13.39 -3.13 -2.00
N THR A 106 13.16 -2.44 -0.88
CA THR A 106 13.56 -1.04 -0.74
C THR A 106 15.08 -0.90 -0.58
N LYS A 107 15.71 -1.75 0.25
CA LYS A 107 17.18 -1.74 0.44
C LYS A 107 17.93 -2.09 -0.84
N GLU A 108 17.49 -3.11 -1.55
CA GLU A 108 18.05 -3.49 -2.86
C GLU A 108 17.94 -2.33 -3.85
N LEU A 109 16.75 -1.75 -3.99
CA LEU A 109 16.55 -0.68 -4.96
C LEU A 109 17.40 0.54 -4.64
N LEU A 110 17.56 0.90 -3.36
CA LEU A 110 18.45 1.99 -2.91
C LEU A 110 19.92 1.70 -3.19
N TYR A 111 20.33 0.44 -3.09
CA TYR A 111 21.71 0.03 -3.34
C TYR A 111 22.04 -0.04 -4.83
N PHE A 112 21.23 -0.74 -5.62
CA PHE A 112 21.51 -0.99 -7.04
C PHE A 112 21.01 0.12 -7.97
N GLY A 113 19.92 0.81 -7.60
CA GLY A 113 19.29 1.82 -8.46
C GLY A 113 18.54 1.23 -9.66
N PHE A 114 18.20 -0.05 -9.62
CA PHE A 114 17.35 -0.72 -10.63
C PHE A 114 16.77 -2.03 -10.07
N PHE A 115 15.86 -2.65 -10.82
CA PHE A 115 15.33 -3.98 -10.46
C PHE A 115 16.36 -5.05 -10.80
N GLU A 116 16.98 -5.61 -9.77
CA GLU A 116 17.93 -6.72 -9.94
C GLU A 116 17.24 -8.01 -10.41
N ASN A 117 18.03 -8.89 -11.04
CA ASN A 117 17.61 -10.21 -11.48
C ASN A 117 17.60 -11.23 -10.33
N GLN A 118 16.98 -12.40 -10.52
CA GLN A 118 16.89 -13.45 -9.48
C GLN A 118 18.25 -14.02 -9.05
N SER A 119 19.29 -13.85 -9.86
CA SER A 119 20.67 -14.23 -9.50
C SER A 119 21.32 -13.25 -8.52
N SER A 120 20.64 -12.16 -8.15
CA SER A 120 21.10 -11.29 -7.07
C SER A 120 21.24 -12.08 -5.77
N LEU A 121 22.36 -11.86 -5.08
CA LEU A 121 22.75 -12.54 -3.86
C LEU A 121 21.65 -12.46 -2.78
N THR A 122 20.82 -11.41 -2.83
CA THR A 122 19.89 -10.86 -1.82
C THR A 122 18.58 -11.60 -1.54
N SER A 123 18.56 -12.91 -1.72
CA SER A 123 17.56 -13.83 -1.15
C SER A 123 16.12 -13.28 -0.95
N ILE A 124 15.49 -12.81 -2.03
CA ILE A 124 14.03 -12.71 -2.05
C ILE A 124 13.49 -14.14 -2.08
N ILE A 125 12.48 -14.45 -1.25
CA ILE A 125 11.79 -15.74 -1.37
C ILE A 125 11.22 -15.81 -2.79
N THR A 126 11.55 -16.87 -3.53
CA THR A 126 11.07 -17.08 -4.92
C THR A 126 9.56 -16.89 -5.04
N THR A 127 8.80 -17.29 -4.01
CA THR A 127 7.35 -17.15 -3.93
C THR A 127 6.84 -15.71 -3.88
N HIS A 128 7.67 -14.71 -3.55
CA HIS A 128 7.31 -13.28 -3.51
C HIS A 128 8.04 -12.43 -4.54
N ALA A 129 8.99 -13.00 -5.28
CA ALA A 129 9.80 -12.25 -6.24
C ALA A 129 8.96 -11.61 -7.37
N HIS A 130 7.83 -12.23 -7.71
CA HIS A 130 6.88 -11.75 -8.70
C HIS A 130 6.03 -10.54 -8.20
N TYR A 131 6.15 -10.10 -6.95
CA TYR A 131 5.41 -8.93 -6.47
C TYR A 131 5.87 -7.65 -7.17
N PRO A 132 4.96 -6.88 -7.78
CA PRO A 132 5.27 -5.56 -8.30
C PRO A 132 5.92 -4.66 -7.25
N ARG A 133 6.98 -3.94 -7.63
CA ARG A 133 7.85 -3.19 -6.71
C ARG A 133 7.47 -1.72 -6.53
N GLY A 134 6.22 -1.32 -6.80
CA GLY A 134 5.79 0.09 -6.80
C GLY A 134 6.01 0.80 -5.46
N ALA A 135 5.75 0.13 -4.34
CA ALA A 135 6.01 0.67 -3.01
C ALA A 135 7.52 0.92 -2.77
N ALA A 136 8.38 0.01 -3.22
CA ALA A 136 9.83 0.17 -3.11
C ALA A 136 10.34 1.34 -3.96
N VAL A 137 9.79 1.56 -5.16
CA VAL A 137 10.12 2.73 -6.00
C VAL A 137 9.70 4.03 -5.31
N TYR A 138 8.53 4.07 -4.69
CA TYR A 138 8.13 5.21 -3.88
C TYR A 138 9.09 5.44 -2.70
N HIS A 139 9.45 4.39 -1.96
CA HIS A 139 10.42 4.51 -0.87
C HIS A 139 11.79 4.97 -1.38
N TYR A 140 12.26 4.47 -2.51
CA TYR A 140 13.50 4.93 -3.15
C TYR A 140 13.46 6.43 -3.39
N PHE A 141 12.38 6.93 -4.01
CA PHE A 141 12.19 8.36 -4.24
C PHE A 141 12.18 9.16 -2.94
N MET A 142 11.67 8.63 -1.83
CA MET A 142 11.67 9.33 -0.55
C MET A 142 13.01 9.27 0.18
N LEU A 143 13.80 8.21 -0.03
CA LEU A 143 14.94 7.86 0.82
C LEU A 143 16.31 8.01 0.17
N LEU A 144 16.39 8.21 -1.16
CA LEU A 144 17.67 8.29 -1.88
C LEU A 144 18.70 9.21 -1.21
N LEU A 145 18.25 10.36 -0.71
CA LEU A 145 19.12 11.35 -0.07
C LEU A 145 19.32 11.13 1.43
N SER A 146 18.29 10.69 2.15
CA SER A 146 18.37 10.50 3.61
C SER A 146 19.00 9.16 4.02
N GLY A 147 19.12 8.23 3.09
CA GLY A 147 19.48 6.85 3.37
C GLY A 147 18.32 6.05 3.96
N TYR A 148 18.53 4.73 3.99
CA TYR A 148 17.58 3.78 4.56
C TYR A 148 17.72 3.69 6.08
N SER A 149 16.61 3.84 6.77
CA SER A 149 16.41 3.32 8.13
C SER A 149 14.97 2.84 8.25
N ASP A 150 14.71 1.89 9.15
CA ASP A 150 13.37 1.39 9.44
C ASP A 150 12.39 2.54 9.76
N GLY A 151 12.85 3.49 10.57
CA GLY A 151 12.11 4.69 10.91
C GLY A 151 11.78 5.60 9.72
N ASN A 152 12.75 5.82 8.83
CA ASN A 152 12.54 6.64 7.64
C ASN A 152 11.61 5.97 6.62
N VAL A 153 11.71 4.65 6.44
CA VAL A 153 10.82 3.94 5.52
C VAL A 153 9.39 3.85 6.05
N LEU A 154 9.21 3.64 7.36
CA LEU A 154 7.89 3.74 8.02
C LEU A 154 7.28 5.14 7.85
N PHE A 155 8.09 6.18 8.07
CA PHE A 155 7.67 7.56 7.87
C PHE A 155 7.26 7.85 6.42
N ALA A 156 8.09 7.45 5.45
CA ALA A 156 7.76 7.59 4.03
C ALA A 156 6.45 6.85 3.70
N HIS A 157 6.29 5.62 4.16
CA HIS A 157 5.08 4.84 3.91
C HIS A 157 3.81 5.49 4.49
N PHE A 158 3.92 6.10 5.67
CA PHE A 158 2.81 6.87 6.24
C PHE A 158 2.48 8.12 5.43
N LEU A 159 3.48 8.83 4.89
CA LEU A 159 3.24 9.96 3.98
C LEU A 159 2.48 9.51 2.73
N LEU A 160 2.72 8.29 2.24
CA LEU A 160 1.95 7.71 1.14
C LEU A 160 0.47 7.52 1.51
N HIS A 161 0.16 7.02 2.71
CA HIS A 161 -1.22 6.93 3.19
C HIS A 161 -1.89 8.31 3.26
N LEU A 162 -1.19 9.31 3.82
CA LEU A 162 -1.71 10.68 3.88
C LEU A 162 -1.94 11.28 2.49
N ALA A 163 -1.07 10.98 1.52
CA ALA A 163 -1.22 11.46 0.16
C ALA A 163 -2.50 10.94 -0.49
N PHE A 164 -2.84 9.66 -0.31
CA PHE A 164 -4.12 9.11 -0.82
C PHE A 164 -5.33 9.57 -0.01
N LEU A 165 -5.18 9.92 1.27
CA LEU A 165 -6.23 10.56 2.06
C LEU A 165 -6.44 12.05 1.72
N ALA A 166 -5.48 12.69 1.06
CA ALA A 166 -5.48 14.13 0.80
C ALA A 166 -6.78 14.68 0.17
N PRO A 167 -7.47 13.99 -0.77
CA PRO A 167 -8.74 14.49 -1.32
C PRO A 167 -9.82 14.76 -0.26
N LEU A 168 -9.79 14.07 0.88
CA LEU A 168 -10.72 14.32 1.98
C LEU A 168 -10.36 15.55 2.81
N ALA A 169 -9.12 16.07 2.74
CA ALA A 169 -8.62 17.13 3.62
C ALA A 169 -9.20 18.54 3.35
N ALA A 170 -9.74 18.80 2.16
CA ALA A 170 -10.29 20.11 1.79
C ALA A 170 -11.69 20.33 2.41
N ASN A 171 -11.75 20.59 3.71
CA ASN A 171 -12.98 20.84 4.48
C ASN A 171 -13.03 22.28 5.02
N LYS A 172 -14.24 22.78 5.30
CA LYS A 172 -14.43 24.14 5.85
C LYS A 172 -13.86 24.28 7.27
N LYS A 173 -13.91 23.21 8.08
CA LYS A 173 -13.41 23.20 9.46
C LYS A 173 -12.38 22.08 9.63
N PHE A 174 -11.29 22.35 10.34
CA PHE A 174 -10.19 21.38 10.52
C PHE A 174 -10.62 20.09 11.23
N TRP A 175 -11.56 20.16 12.18
CA TRP A 175 -12.05 18.98 12.90
C TRP A 175 -12.77 18.00 11.97
N GLN A 176 -13.36 18.47 10.87
CA GLN A 176 -14.00 17.61 9.87
C GLN A 176 -12.96 16.73 9.18
N THR A 177 -11.81 17.31 8.83
CA THR A 177 -10.66 16.55 8.30
C THR A 177 -10.14 15.57 9.35
N GLY A 178 -9.98 16.02 10.60
CA GLY A 178 -9.55 15.17 11.71
C GLY A 178 -10.45 13.95 11.91
N VAL A 179 -11.78 14.14 11.93
CA VAL A 179 -12.77 13.07 12.02
C VAL A 179 -12.60 12.06 10.89
N LEU A 180 -12.60 12.49 9.63
CA LEU A 180 -12.53 11.55 8.49
C LEU A 180 -11.20 10.78 8.47
N PHE A 181 -10.09 11.48 8.70
CA PHE A 181 -8.77 10.85 8.75
C PHE A 181 -8.70 9.86 9.91
N SER A 182 -9.19 10.23 11.08
CA SER A 182 -9.18 9.34 12.25
C SER A 182 -10.05 8.11 12.05
N LEU A 183 -11.23 8.21 11.43
CA LEU A 183 -12.10 7.06 11.18
C LEU A 183 -11.47 6.10 10.17
N LEU A 184 -10.87 6.64 9.10
CA LEU A 184 -10.21 5.82 8.07
C LEU A 184 -8.89 5.21 8.56
N LEU A 185 -8.08 5.95 9.30
CA LEU A 185 -6.86 5.40 9.89
C LEU A 185 -7.19 4.40 11.00
N CYS A 186 -8.30 4.59 11.73
CA CYS A 186 -8.81 3.62 12.70
C CYS A 186 -9.18 2.30 12.01
N SER A 187 -9.91 2.34 10.89
CA SER A 187 -10.21 1.11 10.13
C SER A 187 -8.95 0.45 9.59
N VAL A 188 -7.97 1.23 9.10
CA VAL A 188 -6.64 0.73 8.69
C VAL A 188 -5.97 -0.06 9.82
N VAL A 189 -5.81 0.52 11.01
CA VAL A 189 -5.09 -0.15 12.11
C VAL A 189 -5.85 -1.33 12.73
N LEU A 190 -7.18 -1.37 12.57
CA LEU A 190 -8.01 -2.48 13.06
C LEU A 190 -8.03 -3.67 12.09
N TYR A 191 -7.90 -3.44 10.78
CA TYR A 191 -7.85 -4.51 9.78
C TYR A 191 -6.46 -5.01 9.48
N THR A 192 -5.50 -4.11 9.36
CA THR A 192 -4.15 -4.40 8.85
C THR A 192 -3.09 -4.05 9.91
N THR A 193 -1.85 -4.42 9.64
CA THR A 193 -0.70 -3.92 10.41
C THR A 193 -0.51 -2.41 10.24
N GLY A 194 -1.07 -1.84 9.18
CA GLY A 194 -1.35 -0.41 8.99
C GLY A 194 -0.11 0.45 9.12
N ILE A 195 -0.23 1.54 9.88
CA ILE A 195 0.82 2.53 10.15
C ILE A 195 2.04 1.99 10.91
N ARG A 196 2.06 0.70 11.28
CA ARG A 196 3.14 0.07 12.05
C ARG A 196 4.06 -0.80 11.20
N SER A 197 3.71 -1.04 9.95
CA SER A 197 4.51 -1.83 9.01
C SER A 197 4.45 -1.17 7.63
N ILE A 198 5.25 -1.67 6.69
CA ILE A 198 5.24 -1.16 5.31
C ILE A 198 4.45 -2.10 4.38
N TYR A 199 3.42 -2.74 4.93
CA TYR A 199 2.55 -3.64 4.21
C TYR A 199 1.64 -2.87 3.25
N ASN A 200 1.57 -3.33 2.01
CA ASN A 200 0.82 -2.62 0.98
C ASN A 200 -0.71 -2.76 1.10
N ASP A 201 -1.25 -3.62 1.99
CA ASP A 201 -2.68 -3.90 2.13
C ASP A 201 -3.53 -2.64 2.38
N SER A 202 -3.11 -1.76 3.29
CA SER A 202 -3.82 -0.50 3.54
C SER A 202 -3.59 0.51 2.42
N THR A 203 -2.40 0.53 1.84
CA THR A 203 -2.02 1.48 0.79
C THR A 203 -2.86 1.30 -0.46
N ILE A 204 -3.00 0.05 -0.96
CA ILE A 204 -3.86 -0.25 -2.12
C ILE A 204 -5.33 0.09 -1.83
N SER A 205 -5.76 -0.04 -0.57
CA SER A 205 -7.12 0.30 -0.17
C SER A 205 -7.39 1.80 -0.23
N LEU A 206 -6.45 2.60 0.27
CA LEU A 206 -6.54 4.05 0.24
C LEU A 206 -6.44 4.58 -1.20
N MET A 207 -5.62 3.97 -2.05
CA MET A 207 -5.60 4.26 -3.49
C MET A 207 -6.95 3.97 -4.15
N PHE A 208 -7.54 2.80 -3.88
CA PHE A 208 -8.85 2.41 -4.37
C PHE A 208 -9.95 3.40 -3.91
N GLY A 209 -9.93 3.79 -2.63
CA GLY A 209 -10.82 4.80 -2.09
C GLY A 209 -10.61 6.21 -2.69
N ALA A 210 -9.36 6.59 -2.96
CA ALA A 210 -9.01 7.88 -3.55
C ALA A 210 -9.57 8.04 -4.96
N ILE A 211 -9.60 6.95 -5.75
CA ILE A 211 -10.23 6.92 -7.08
C ILE A 211 -11.70 7.35 -6.99
N PHE A 212 -12.49 6.72 -6.12
CA PHE A 212 -13.90 7.12 -5.92
C PHE A 212 -14.03 8.53 -5.36
N THR A 213 -13.16 8.89 -4.41
CA THR A 213 -13.22 10.20 -3.76
C THR A 213 -13.01 11.35 -4.74
N ILE A 214 -11.99 11.25 -5.59
CA ILE A 214 -11.73 12.23 -6.66
C ILE A 214 -12.91 12.26 -7.64
N TYR A 215 -13.41 11.08 -8.04
CA TYR A 215 -14.53 10.98 -8.96
C TYR A 215 -15.83 11.61 -8.42
N ILE A 216 -16.14 11.40 -7.14
CA ILE A 216 -17.35 11.94 -6.49
C ILE A 216 -17.26 13.47 -6.42
N PHE A 217 -16.12 14.02 -6.00
CA PHE A 217 -15.98 15.47 -5.78
C PHE A 217 -15.74 16.31 -7.04
N GLU A 218 -15.13 15.76 -8.08
CA GLU A 218 -14.90 16.52 -9.31
C GLU A 218 -16.22 16.63 -10.09
N GLU A 219 -16.61 17.86 -10.41
CA GLU A 219 -17.88 18.16 -11.09
C GLU A 219 -17.87 17.68 -12.54
N ASP A 220 -16.75 17.91 -13.23
CA ASP A 220 -16.52 17.38 -14.56
C ASP A 220 -16.06 15.92 -14.47
N LYS A 221 -16.97 14.99 -14.75
CA LYS A 221 -16.71 13.55 -14.66
C LYS A 221 -15.70 13.06 -15.69
N GLN A 222 -15.61 13.69 -16.87
CA GLN A 222 -14.58 13.32 -17.85
C GLN A 222 -13.20 13.70 -17.33
N LYS A 223 -13.06 14.92 -16.79
CA LYS A 223 -11.85 15.36 -16.09
C LYS A 223 -11.52 14.44 -14.91
N ALA A 224 -12.52 14.03 -14.14
CA ALA A 224 -12.32 13.12 -13.03
C ALA A 224 -11.72 11.78 -13.47
N LEU A 225 -12.23 11.20 -14.57
CA LEU A 225 -11.68 9.97 -15.16
C LEU A 225 -10.21 10.13 -15.61
N LEU A 226 -9.83 11.30 -16.13
CA LEU A 226 -8.44 11.62 -16.45
C LEU A 226 -7.55 11.73 -15.20
N LEU A 227 -8.07 12.36 -14.14
CA LEU A 227 -7.33 12.52 -12.88
C LEU A 227 -7.06 11.19 -12.18
N ILE A 228 -7.97 10.22 -12.26
CA ILE A 228 -7.77 8.92 -11.57
C ILE A 228 -6.87 7.96 -12.36
N LEU A 229 -6.65 8.19 -13.66
CA LEU A 229 -5.93 7.27 -14.53
C LEU A 229 -4.52 6.92 -14.00
N PRO A 230 -3.68 7.87 -13.54
CA PRO A 230 -2.39 7.53 -12.95
C PRO A 230 -2.52 6.61 -11.74
N ILE A 231 -3.57 6.79 -10.93
CA ILE A 231 -3.79 6.02 -9.70
C ILE A 231 -4.15 4.56 -10.03
N THR A 232 -4.96 4.31 -11.08
CA THR A 232 -5.30 2.94 -11.49
C THR A 232 -4.08 2.18 -12.01
N ILE A 233 -3.16 2.85 -12.71
CA ILE A 233 -1.89 2.26 -13.14
C ILE A 233 -1.03 1.92 -11.92
N LEU A 234 -0.85 2.88 -11.01
CA LEU A 234 -0.04 2.70 -9.81
C LEU A 234 -0.56 1.54 -8.96
N LEU A 235 -1.89 1.39 -8.85
CA LEU A 235 -2.53 0.33 -8.08
C LEU A 235 -2.06 -1.06 -8.55
N ALA A 236 -2.02 -1.30 -9.87
CA ALA A 236 -1.51 -2.54 -10.46
C ALA A 236 0.00 -2.77 -10.22
N LEU A 237 0.77 -1.70 -10.03
CA LEU A 237 2.20 -1.75 -9.75
C LEU A 237 2.56 -1.91 -8.27
N PHE A 238 1.59 -1.80 -7.35
CA PHE A 238 1.82 -1.97 -5.92
C PHE A 238 1.65 -3.41 -5.44
N ARG A 239 0.73 -4.16 -6.06
CA ARG A 239 0.46 -5.57 -5.77
C ARG A 239 -0.40 -6.17 -6.87
N GLU A 240 -0.31 -7.48 -7.09
CA GLU A 240 -1.14 -8.21 -8.07
C GLU A 240 -2.64 -7.94 -7.90
N ILE A 241 -3.12 -7.86 -6.64
CA ILE A 241 -4.53 -7.59 -6.37
C ILE A 241 -4.95 -6.17 -6.76
N GLY A 242 -4.00 -5.25 -6.86
CA GLY A 242 -4.27 -3.89 -7.29
C GLY A 242 -4.79 -3.82 -8.73
N THR A 243 -4.40 -4.76 -9.60
CA THR A 243 -4.98 -4.87 -10.96
C THR A 243 -6.49 -5.13 -10.89
N TRP A 244 -6.93 -6.05 -10.03
CA TRP A 244 -8.37 -6.33 -9.82
C TRP A 244 -9.12 -5.12 -9.29
N LEU A 245 -8.57 -4.44 -8.28
CA LEU A 245 -9.19 -3.24 -7.72
C LEU A 245 -9.26 -2.11 -8.76
N ALA A 246 -8.23 -1.93 -9.57
CA ALA A 246 -8.21 -0.96 -10.67
C ALA A 246 -9.31 -1.29 -11.69
N SER A 247 -9.42 -2.55 -12.12
CA SER A 247 -10.46 -2.99 -13.05
C SER A 247 -11.87 -2.80 -12.49
N PHE A 248 -12.11 -3.15 -11.22
CA PHE A 248 -13.40 -2.90 -10.58
C PHE A 248 -13.74 -1.41 -10.52
N ALA A 249 -12.80 -0.56 -10.10
CA ALA A 249 -13.01 0.88 -10.09
C ALA A 249 -13.31 1.41 -11.49
N SER A 250 -12.51 1.04 -12.50
CA SER A 250 -12.72 1.44 -13.89
C SER A 250 -14.10 1.07 -14.40
N ILE A 251 -14.54 -0.19 -14.22
CA ILE A 251 -15.86 -0.65 -14.65
C ILE A 251 -16.98 0.14 -13.95
N ILE A 252 -16.91 0.27 -12.62
CA ILE A 252 -17.94 0.98 -11.84
C ILE A 252 -18.05 2.45 -12.30
N LEU A 253 -16.92 3.13 -12.50
CA LEU A 253 -16.90 4.54 -12.88
C LEU A 253 -17.33 4.78 -14.33
N ILE A 254 -16.98 3.89 -15.26
CA ILE A 254 -17.45 3.95 -16.66
C ILE A 254 -18.96 3.74 -16.71
N VAL A 255 -19.49 2.74 -16.01
CA VAL A 255 -20.93 2.48 -15.91
C VAL A 255 -21.64 3.68 -15.28
N HIS A 256 -21.11 4.21 -14.18
CA HIS A 256 -21.65 5.40 -13.54
C HIS A 256 -21.71 6.59 -14.51
N TYR A 257 -20.58 6.92 -15.14
CA TYR A 257 -20.49 8.03 -16.08
C TYR A 257 -21.44 7.87 -17.28
N THR A 258 -21.67 6.64 -17.73
CA THR A 258 -22.60 6.36 -18.84
C THR A 258 -24.07 6.49 -18.44
N ILE A 259 -24.43 6.09 -17.21
CA ILE A 259 -25.82 6.09 -16.74
C ILE A 259 -26.25 7.44 -16.14
N PHE A 260 -25.36 8.08 -15.37
CA PHE A 260 -25.71 9.24 -14.55
C PHE A 260 -25.34 10.58 -15.21
N ASP A 261 -24.29 10.63 -16.03
CA ASP A 261 -23.96 11.85 -16.77
C ASP A 261 -24.65 11.87 -18.12
N LYS A 262 -25.66 12.75 -18.24
CA LYS A 262 -26.55 12.88 -19.39
C LYS A 262 -25.90 13.52 -20.62
N LYS A 263 -24.65 13.99 -20.52
CA LYS A 263 -23.93 14.57 -21.66
C LYS A 263 -23.64 13.48 -22.71
N PRO A 264 -23.81 13.78 -24.01
CA PRO A 264 -23.48 12.83 -25.07
C PRO A 264 -21.99 12.51 -25.04
N LYS A 265 -21.66 11.22 -25.16
CA LYS A 265 -20.27 10.76 -25.10
C LYS A 265 -19.55 11.04 -26.41
N LYS A 266 -18.36 11.59 -26.30
CA LYS A 266 -17.47 11.92 -27.42
C LYS A 266 -16.49 10.77 -27.65
N THR A 267 -15.83 10.76 -28.80
CA THR A 267 -14.75 9.79 -29.09
C THR A 267 -13.67 9.75 -28.01
N SER A 268 -13.34 10.91 -27.42
CA SER A 268 -12.38 11.01 -26.32
C SER A 268 -12.81 10.23 -25.07
N ASP A 269 -14.12 10.12 -24.79
CA ASP A 269 -14.62 9.33 -23.65
C ASP A 269 -14.32 7.84 -23.85
N TYR A 270 -14.59 7.31 -25.04
CA TYR A 270 -14.32 5.90 -25.36
C TYR A 270 -12.82 5.58 -25.32
N ILE A 271 -11.96 6.53 -25.72
CA ILE A 271 -10.51 6.38 -25.55
C ILE A 271 -10.15 6.29 -24.07
N ILE A 272 -10.72 7.17 -23.23
CA ILE A 272 -10.50 7.11 -21.77
C ILE A 272 -10.98 5.77 -21.20
N TYR A 273 -12.12 5.24 -21.65
CA TYR A 273 -12.63 3.94 -21.21
C TYR A 273 -11.66 2.81 -21.57
N LEU A 274 -11.20 2.80 -22.82
CA LEU A 274 -10.25 1.81 -23.29
C LEU A 274 -8.97 1.84 -22.46
N ILE A 275 -8.43 3.04 -22.20
CA ILE A 275 -7.22 3.20 -21.39
C ILE A 275 -7.46 2.74 -19.94
N LEU A 276 -8.58 3.12 -19.32
CA LEU A 276 -8.89 2.73 -17.93
C LEU A 276 -9.06 1.21 -17.76
N LEU A 277 -9.54 0.51 -18.79
CA LEU A 277 -9.73 -0.94 -18.76
C LEU A 277 -8.45 -1.71 -19.11
N THR A 278 -7.63 -1.20 -20.04
CA THR A 278 -6.49 -1.95 -20.59
C THR A 278 -5.17 -1.64 -19.91
N LEU A 279 -4.94 -0.38 -19.51
CA LEU A 279 -3.61 0.06 -19.08
C LEU A 279 -3.15 -0.59 -17.76
N PRO A 280 -3.98 -0.75 -16.70
CA PRO A 280 -3.57 -1.48 -15.50
C PRO A 280 -3.17 -2.93 -15.79
N ILE A 281 -3.89 -3.60 -16.69
CA ILE A 281 -3.60 -4.98 -17.12
C ILE A 281 -2.29 -5.02 -17.90
N LEU A 282 -2.08 -4.07 -18.83
CA LEU A 282 -0.86 -3.97 -19.61
C LEU A 282 0.37 -3.75 -18.72
N TYR A 283 0.30 -2.88 -17.72
CA TYR A 283 1.42 -2.66 -16.79
C TYR A 283 1.72 -3.90 -15.94
N ASN A 284 0.70 -4.63 -15.51
CA ASN A 284 0.90 -5.90 -14.84
C ASN A 284 1.55 -6.93 -15.77
N PHE A 285 1.14 -6.98 -17.04
CA PHE A 285 1.74 -7.85 -18.05
C PHE A 285 3.20 -7.49 -18.33
N ILE A 286 3.52 -6.20 -18.47
CA ILE A 286 4.90 -5.71 -18.65
C ILE A 286 5.76 -6.15 -17.46
N TRP A 287 5.27 -5.98 -16.23
CA TRP A 287 5.97 -6.45 -15.04
C TRP A 287 6.19 -7.97 -15.07
N MET A 288 5.15 -8.75 -15.37
CA MET A 288 5.28 -10.22 -15.40
C MET A 288 6.21 -10.69 -16.52
N SER A 289 6.21 -10.02 -17.67
CA SER A 289 7.14 -10.29 -18.77
C SER A 289 8.58 -9.96 -18.37
N TYR A 290 8.79 -8.77 -17.80
CA TYR A 290 10.09 -8.36 -17.25
C TYR A 290 10.58 -9.38 -16.23
N PHE A 291 9.71 -9.77 -15.29
CA PHE A 291 10.00 -10.75 -14.25
C PHE A 291 10.40 -12.11 -14.85
N LYS A 292 9.58 -12.70 -15.72
CA LYS A 292 9.89 -13.99 -16.38
C LYS A 292 11.21 -13.99 -17.15
N ASN A 293 11.58 -12.86 -17.75
CA ASN A 293 12.83 -12.72 -18.49
C ASN A 293 14.06 -12.53 -17.60
N THR A 294 13.87 -12.19 -16.32
CA THR A 294 14.95 -11.86 -15.38
C THR A 294 15.00 -12.80 -14.16
N HIS A 295 14.01 -13.69 -14.02
CA HIS A 295 13.80 -14.53 -12.84
C HIS A 295 13.30 -15.92 -13.25
N ASP A 296 13.86 -16.98 -12.65
CA ASP A 296 13.35 -18.34 -12.83
C ASP A 296 11.95 -18.44 -12.19
N PHE A 297 10.95 -18.70 -13.03
CA PHE A 297 9.56 -18.84 -12.61
C PHE A 297 9.36 -20.18 -11.90
N PHE A 298 9.32 -20.18 -10.57
CA PHE A 298 9.03 -21.39 -9.79
C PHE A 298 7.58 -21.41 -9.28
N ASP A 299 6.91 -22.53 -9.55
CA ASP A 299 5.85 -23.12 -8.71
C ASP A 299 4.55 -22.32 -8.49
N ARG A 300 4.10 -21.54 -9.47
CA ARG A 300 2.68 -21.13 -9.50
C ARG A 300 1.93 -21.94 -10.54
N GLY A 301 1.02 -22.78 -10.06
CA GLY A 301 0.02 -23.42 -10.92
C GLY A 301 -0.74 -22.36 -11.71
N GLU A 302 -0.99 -22.64 -12.99
CA GLU A 302 -1.77 -21.76 -13.84
C GLU A 302 -3.19 -21.63 -13.29
N HIS A 303 -3.74 -20.40 -13.33
CA HIS A 303 -5.12 -20.17 -12.99
C HIS A 303 -6.00 -20.61 -14.16
N SER A 304 -6.73 -21.70 -13.99
CA SER A 304 -7.61 -22.23 -15.03
C SER A 304 -9.01 -22.52 -14.48
N PHE A 305 -9.99 -22.55 -15.39
CA PHE A 305 -11.33 -23.04 -15.07
C PHE A 305 -11.31 -24.54 -14.72
N SER A 306 -10.36 -25.32 -15.26
CA SER A 306 -10.20 -26.74 -14.92
C SER A 306 -9.91 -26.96 -13.44
N ASN A 307 -9.24 -26.01 -12.76
CA ASN A 307 -9.04 -26.08 -11.32
C ASN A 307 -10.38 -26.05 -10.56
N LEU A 308 -11.34 -25.23 -10.98
CA LEU A 308 -12.67 -25.19 -10.35
C LEU A 308 -13.45 -26.48 -10.58
N VAL A 309 -13.39 -27.03 -11.80
CA VAL A 309 -14.00 -28.34 -12.13
C VAL A 309 -13.38 -29.44 -11.26
N TYR A 310 -12.05 -29.43 -11.11
CA TYR A 310 -11.34 -30.40 -10.26
C TYR A 310 -11.84 -30.40 -8.82
N ILE A 311 -12.06 -29.23 -8.20
CA ILE A 311 -12.64 -29.16 -6.84
C ILE A 311 -14.04 -29.76 -6.81
N ALA A 312 -14.87 -29.46 -7.81
CA ALA A 312 -16.24 -29.95 -7.85
C ALA A 312 -16.30 -31.49 -7.96
N GLU A 313 -15.43 -32.07 -8.78
CA GLU A 313 -15.35 -33.52 -8.99
C GLU A 313 -14.64 -34.27 -7.86
N ASN A 314 -13.65 -33.64 -7.21
CA ASN A 314 -12.79 -34.25 -6.19
C ASN A 314 -13.03 -33.64 -4.79
N PHE A 315 -14.26 -33.19 -4.53
CA PHE A 315 -14.60 -32.56 -3.26
C PHE A 315 -14.43 -33.58 -2.12
N ASN A 316 -13.68 -33.21 -1.08
CA ASN A 316 -13.32 -34.11 0.00
C ASN A 316 -13.43 -33.40 1.37
N GLU A 317 -13.21 -34.14 2.46
CA GLU A 317 -13.32 -33.57 3.82
C GLU A 317 -12.36 -32.41 4.08
N ARG A 318 -11.19 -32.37 3.41
CA ARG A 318 -10.27 -31.24 3.50
C ARG A 318 -10.83 -30.00 2.81
N HIS A 319 -11.40 -30.14 1.62
CA HIS A 319 -12.09 -29.05 0.91
C HIS A 319 -13.27 -28.50 1.74
N LYS A 320 -14.05 -29.39 2.35
CA LYS A 320 -15.15 -29.05 3.26
C LYS A 320 -14.66 -28.29 4.49
N LEU A 321 -13.60 -28.76 5.14
CA LEU A 321 -13.01 -28.09 6.30
C LEU A 321 -12.51 -26.69 5.96
N LEU A 322 -11.84 -26.53 4.81
CA LEU A 322 -11.42 -25.22 4.31
C LEU A 322 -12.62 -24.29 4.11
N LEU A 323 -13.67 -24.76 3.44
CA LEU A 323 -14.88 -23.96 3.18
C LEU A 323 -15.58 -23.53 4.48
N LEU A 324 -15.70 -24.44 5.45
CA LEU A 324 -16.28 -24.15 6.77
C LEU A 324 -15.45 -23.11 7.53
N ASN A 325 -14.13 -23.26 7.54
CA ASN A 325 -13.24 -22.31 8.21
C ASN A 325 -13.24 -20.96 7.51
N TYR A 326 -13.16 -20.93 6.17
CA TYR A 326 -13.27 -19.72 5.38
C TYR A 326 -14.58 -18.98 5.68
N SER A 327 -15.70 -19.70 5.72
CA SER A 327 -17.02 -19.14 6.07
C SER A 327 -17.04 -18.57 7.49
N LYS A 328 -16.46 -19.30 8.47
CA LYS A 328 -16.32 -18.81 9.85
C LYS A 328 -15.50 -17.52 9.91
N PHE A 329 -14.36 -17.46 9.23
CA PHE A 329 -13.54 -16.25 9.18
C PHE A 329 -14.21 -15.11 8.42
N PHE A 330 -15.00 -15.41 7.40
CA PHE A 330 -15.81 -14.42 6.69
C PHE A 330 -16.90 -13.83 7.61
N LEU A 331 -17.60 -14.65 8.38
CA LEU A 331 -18.56 -14.18 9.38
C LEU A 331 -17.86 -13.34 10.47
N LEU A 332 -16.70 -13.79 10.96
CA LEU A 332 -15.88 -13.02 11.91
C LEU A 332 -15.46 -11.68 11.30
N PHE A 333 -15.13 -11.65 10.01
CA PHE A 333 -14.78 -10.42 9.30
C PHE A 333 -15.94 -9.42 9.34
N LEU A 334 -17.19 -9.85 9.10
CA LEU A 334 -18.34 -8.95 9.11
C LEU A 334 -18.53 -8.23 10.46
N VAL A 335 -18.18 -8.87 11.57
CA VAL A 335 -18.32 -8.29 12.93
C VAL A 335 -17.00 -7.73 13.50
N LYS A 336 -15.91 -7.78 12.73
CA LYS A 336 -14.61 -7.24 13.16
C LYS A 336 -14.72 -5.74 13.41
N GLU A 337 -13.96 -5.21 14.37
CA GLU A 337 -14.05 -3.80 14.78
C GLU A 337 -13.83 -2.85 13.61
N GLY A 338 -12.89 -3.17 12.71
CA GLY A 338 -12.68 -2.40 11.48
C GLY A 338 -13.92 -2.34 10.57
N SER A 339 -14.71 -3.42 10.51
CA SER A 339 -15.96 -3.49 9.74
C SER A 339 -17.03 -2.60 10.35
N LEU A 340 -17.15 -2.63 11.67
CA LEU A 340 -18.08 -1.77 12.41
C LEU A 340 -17.76 -0.28 12.19
N VAL A 341 -16.48 0.10 12.15
CA VAL A 341 -16.06 1.47 11.79
C VAL A 341 -16.52 1.84 10.38
N VAL A 342 -16.31 0.96 9.40
CA VAL A 342 -16.74 1.23 8.01
C VAL A 342 -18.26 1.30 7.90
N TYR A 343 -19.01 0.42 8.57
CA TYR A 343 -20.47 0.48 8.62
C TYR A 343 -20.96 1.78 9.24
N THR A 344 -20.29 2.26 10.30
CA THR A 344 -20.59 3.55 10.92
C THR A 344 -20.44 4.70 9.93
N ILE A 345 -19.38 4.71 9.11
CA ILE A 345 -19.17 5.71 8.06
C ILE A 345 -20.28 5.60 6.99
N CYS A 346 -20.64 4.38 6.55
CA CYS A 346 -21.71 4.15 5.58
C CYS A 346 -23.08 4.61 6.09
N ILE A 347 -23.39 4.37 7.36
CA ILE A 347 -24.63 4.80 8.00
C ILE A 347 -24.64 6.33 8.15
N ALA A 348 -23.52 6.93 8.55
CA ALA A 348 -23.38 8.39 8.63
C ALA A 348 -23.58 9.04 7.25
N ALA A 349 -23.01 8.46 6.19
CA ALA A 349 -23.22 8.92 4.82
C ALA A 349 -24.70 8.84 4.43
N TRP A 350 -25.35 7.71 4.68
CA TRP A 350 -26.77 7.51 4.39
C TRP A 350 -27.66 8.50 5.13
N TYR A 351 -27.43 8.68 6.44
CA TYR A 351 -28.12 9.66 7.27
C TYR A 351 -27.95 11.08 6.72
N GLY A 352 -26.70 11.45 6.43
CA GLY A 352 -26.34 12.76 5.90
C GLY A 352 -27.02 13.07 4.58
N ILE A 353 -26.98 12.12 3.64
CA ILE A 353 -27.66 12.23 2.35
C ILE A 353 -29.15 12.42 2.55
N ARG A 354 -29.81 11.56 3.34
CA ARG A 354 -31.27 11.63 3.58
C ARG A 354 -31.69 12.97 4.16
N LYS A 355 -30.91 13.52 5.09
CA LYS A 355 -31.24 14.76 5.79
C LYS A 355 -30.88 16.02 5.02
N TYR A 356 -29.71 16.06 4.37
CA TYR A 356 -29.14 17.29 3.82
C TYR A 356 -29.07 17.34 2.29
N LYS A 357 -28.96 16.19 1.62
CA LYS A 357 -28.72 16.09 0.16
C LYS A 357 -29.42 14.86 -0.44
N PRO A 358 -30.76 14.77 -0.40
CA PRO A 358 -31.49 13.57 -0.83
C PRO A 358 -31.24 13.19 -2.30
N ASP A 359 -30.89 14.16 -3.15
CA ASP A 359 -30.58 13.95 -4.56
C ASP A 359 -29.38 13.01 -4.78
N LEU A 360 -28.44 12.97 -3.83
CA LEU A 360 -27.26 12.08 -3.89
C LEU A 360 -27.60 10.62 -3.56
N LEU A 361 -28.83 10.32 -3.11
CA LEU A 361 -29.18 8.98 -2.64
C LEU A 361 -29.12 7.93 -3.75
N LYS A 362 -29.53 8.28 -4.98
CA LYS A 362 -29.49 7.36 -6.12
C LYS A 362 -28.04 7.03 -6.48
N GLU A 363 -27.18 8.03 -6.50
CA GLU A 363 -25.75 7.91 -6.77
C GLU A 363 -25.04 7.05 -5.72
N TYR A 364 -25.26 7.37 -4.43
CA TYR A 364 -24.67 6.62 -3.32
C TYR A 364 -25.11 5.15 -3.31
N ARG A 365 -26.39 4.87 -3.57
CA ARG A 365 -26.90 3.49 -3.70
C ARG A 365 -26.23 2.75 -4.83
N PHE A 366 -26.06 3.39 -5.99
CA PHE A 366 -25.34 2.78 -7.12
C PHE A 366 -23.93 2.37 -6.69
N PHE A 367 -23.15 3.29 -6.13
CA PHE A 367 -21.79 2.97 -5.71
C PHE A 367 -21.72 1.90 -4.63
N LEU A 368 -22.59 1.95 -3.62
CA LEU A 368 -22.62 0.96 -2.55
C LEU A 368 -22.98 -0.44 -3.08
N ILE A 369 -23.97 -0.54 -3.98
CA ILE A 369 -24.38 -1.83 -4.58
C ILE A 369 -23.27 -2.35 -5.49
N SER A 370 -22.73 -1.53 -6.38
CA SER A 370 -21.69 -1.94 -7.33
C SER A 370 -20.41 -2.38 -6.61
N THR A 371 -19.95 -1.64 -5.60
CA THR A 371 -18.79 -2.04 -4.80
C THR A 371 -19.06 -3.29 -3.96
N PHE A 372 -20.28 -3.49 -3.48
CA PHE A 372 -20.66 -4.72 -2.79
C PHE A 372 -20.64 -5.94 -3.72
N ILE A 373 -21.17 -5.83 -4.95
CA ILE A 373 -21.10 -6.90 -5.95
C ILE A 373 -19.64 -7.25 -6.25
N CYS A 374 -18.80 -6.25 -6.49
CA CYS A 374 -17.37 -6.47 -6.72
C CYS A 374 -16.65 -7.03 -5.48
N PHE A 375 -17.07 -6.69 -4.26
CA PHE A 375 -16.56 -7.30 -3.03
C PHE A 375 -16.88 -8.79 -2.95
N VAL A 376 -18.09 -9.21 -3.33
CA VAL A 376 -18.47 -10.63 -3.39
C VAL A 376 -17.58 -11.37 -4.40
N ILE A 377 -17.40 -10.82 -5.61
CA ILE A 377 -16.50 -11.39 -6.62
C ILE A 377 -15.08 -11.51 -6.07
N PHE A 378 -14.58 -10.45 -5.42
CA PHE A 378 -13.27 -10.45 -4.78
C PHE A 378 -13.15 -11.52 -3.68
N ALA A 379 -14.15 -11.67 -2.81
CA ALA A 379 -14.15 -12.66 -1.76
C ALA A 379 -14.19 -14.10 -2.30
N LEU A 380 -14.92 -14.35 -3.39
CA LEU A 380 -14.93 -15.64 -4.09
C LEU A 380 -13.57 -15.92 -4.75
N TRP A 381 -12.96 -14.91 -5.38
CA TRP A 381 -11.61 -15.03 -5.92
C TRP A 381 -10.58 -15.33 -4.82
N ARG A 382 -10.70 -14.71 -3.64
CA ARG A 382 -9.85 -15.06 -2.49
C ARG A 382 -10.06 -16.51 -2.08
N LEU A 383 -11.31 -16.98 -1.97
CA LEU A 383 -11.58 -18.39 -1.66
C LEU A 383 -10.90 -19.33 -2.67
N TYR A 384 -10.98 -19.02 -3.96
CA TYR A 384 -10.26 -19.77 -5.00
C TYR A 384 -8.76 -19.85 -4.73
N LEU A 385 -8.11 -18.73 -4.39
CA LEU A 385 -6.67 -18.75 -4.06
C LEU A 385 -6.36 -19.62 -2.83
N TYR A 386 -7.24 -19.68 -1.83
CA TYR A 386 -7.04 -20.54 -0.66
C TYR A 386 -7.06 -22.03 -1.01
N PHE A 387 -7.78 -22.42 -2.07
CA PHE A 387 -7.74 -23.79 -2.54
C PHE A 387 -6.44 -24.16 -3.25
N PHE A 388 -5.84 -23.24 -4.02
CA PHE A 388 -4.76 -23.58 -4.97
C PHE A 388 -3.39 -22.97 -4.68
N ASN A 389 -3.33 -21.82 -4.02
CA ASN A 389 -2.10 -21.05 -3.86
C ASN A 389 -1.55 -21.04 -2.43
N PHE A 390 -2.41 -21.28 -1.44
CA PHE A 390 -1.98 -21.34 -0.03
C PHE A 390 -1.60 -22.77 0.35
N SER A 391 -0.62 -22.90 1.25
CA SER A 391 -0.33 -24.20 1.84
C SER A 391 -1.55 -24.73 2.60
N ALA A 392 -1.63 -26.05 2.75
CA ALA A 392 -2.74 -26.73 3.45
C ALA A 392 -3.06 -26.09 4.81
N GLU A 393 -2.01 -25.86 5.59
CA GLU A 393 -2.09 -25.35 6.95
C GLU A 393 -2.53 -23.89 6.98
N GLU A 394 -1.94 -23.03 6.13
CA GLU A 394 -2.31 -21.62 6.03
C GLU A 394 -3.75 -21.44 5.55
N ALA A 395 -4.17 -22.26 4.58
CA ALA A 395 -5.49 -22.20 4.00
C ALA A 395 -6.57 -22.55 5.05
N ILE A 396 -6.40 -23.67 5.76
CA ILE A 396 -7.32 -24.13 6.80
C ILE A 396 -7.37 -23.13 7.97
N ARG A 397 -6.24 -22.50 8.32
CA ARG A 397 -6.16 -21.46 9.36
C ARG A 397 -6.72 -20.11 8.93
N GLY A 398 -7.11 -19.93 7.67
CA GLY A 398 -7.55 -18.62 7.17
C GLY A 398 -6.46 -17.55 7.27
N ALA A 399 -5.18 -17.94 7.14
CA ALA A 399 -4.05 -17.07 7.41
C ALA A 399 -4.15 -15.77 6.59
N SER A 400 -4.07 -14.61 7.26
CA SER A 400 -4.21 -13.28 6.65
C SER A 400 -5.57 -12.94 6.01
N LEU A 401 -6.60 -13.80 6.05
CA LEU A 401 -7.88 -13.57 5.37
C LEU A 401 -8.55 -12.25 5.77
N LEU A 402 -8.57 -11.96 7.07
CA LEU A 402 -9.16 -10.72 7.61
C LEU A 402 -8.48 -9.46 7.06
N ARG A 403 -7.15 -9.51 6.87
CA ARG A 403 -6.35 -8.41 6.28
C ARG A 403 -6.70 -8.23 4.81
N TYR A 404 -6.82 -9.33 4.08
CA TYR A 404 -7.15 -9.33 2.66
C TYR A 404 -8.57 -8.83 2.37
N LEU A 405 -9.57 -9.22 3.17
CA LEU A 405 -10.92 -8.68 3.03
C LEU A 405 -10.97 -7.20 3.44
N GLY A 406 -10.20 -6.82 4.47
CA GLY A 406 -10.09 -5.44 4.95
C GLY A 406 -9.54 -4.47 3.90
N CYS A 407 -8.62 -4.92 3.03
CA CYS A 407 -8.06 -4.07 1.97
C CYS A 407 -9.11 -3.61 0.94
N TYR A 408 -10.23 -4.32 0.80
CA TYR A 408 -11.34 -3.86 -0.06
C TYR A 408 -12.25 -2.90 0.71
N VAL A 409 -12.62 -3.27 1.94
CA VAL A 409 -13.66 -2.58 2.72
C VAL A 409 -13.22 -1.22 3.24
N ILE A 410 -11.93 -1.00 3.51
CA ILE A 410 -11.41 0.34 3.84
C ILE A 410 -11.66 1.34 2.69
N GLY A 411 -11.53 0.91 1.43
CA GLY A 411 -11.82 1.74 0.26
C GLY A 411 -13.30 2.10 0.13
N ILE A 412 -14.21 1.17 0.46
CA ILE A 412 -15.66 1.45 0.60
C ILE A 412 -15.89 2.51 1.70
N GLY A 413 -15.19 2.39 2.83
CA GLY A 413 -15.25 3.38 3.90
C GLY A 413 -14.82 4.78 3.43
N MET A 414 -13.77 4.88 2.62
CA MET A 414 -13.30 6.15 2.06
C MET A 414 -14.28 6.75 1.03
N MET A 415 -14.89 5.90 0.20
CA MET A 415 -15.98 6.31 -0.68
C MET A 415 -17.18 6.85 0.13
N ALA A 416 -17.60 6.16 1.18
CA ALA A 416 -18.69 6.63 2.06
C ALA A 416 -18.31 7.93 2.81
N ALA A 417 -17.07 8.07 3.25
CA ALA A 417 -16.54 9.29 3.86
C ALA A 417 -16.66 10.51 2.92
N SER A 418 -16.54 10.29 1.60
CA SER A 418 -16.77 11.33 0.60
C SER A 418 -18.20 11.86 0.64
N TYR A 419 -19.19 10.97 0.81
CA TYR A 419 -20.59 11.36 0.95
C TYR A 419 -20.92 11.99 2.30
N VAL A 420 -20.27 11.56 3.40
CA VAL A 420 -20.36 12.27 4.69
C VAL A 420 -19.94 13.74 4.51
N LYS A 421 -18.82 13.96 3.82
CA LYS A 421 -18.32 15.29 3.50
C LYS A 421 -19.27 16.07 2.59
N SER A 422 -19.74 15.47 1.49
CA SER A 422 -20.67 16.12 0.53
C SER A 422 -22.06 16.42 1.09
N SER A 423 -22.46 15.80 2.20
CA SER A 423 -23.78 15.98 2.80
C SER A 423 -23.71 16.72 4.14
N ILE A 424 -23.26 16.04 5.20
CA ILE A 424 -23.27 16.55 6.57
C ILE A 424 -22.35 17.75 6.72
N PHE A 425 -21.13 17.69 6.20
CA PHE A 425 -20.12 18.72 6.47
C PHE A 425 -20.34 20.02 5.70
N LEU A 426 -21.06 19.96 4.59
CA LEU A 426 -21.55 21.14 3.87
C LEU A 426 -22.83 21.73 4.51
N GLY A 427 -23.61 20.92 5.22
CA GLY A 427 -24.79 21.38 5.98
C GLY A 427 -24.44 22.12 7.28
N LYS A 428 -25.45 22.76 7.89
CA LYS A 428 -25.34 23.29 9.27
C LYS A 428 -25.64 22.15 10.25
N GLN A 429 -24.60 21.67 10.94
CA GLN A 429 -24.74 20.57 11.90
C GLN A 429 -25.49 21.05 13.14
N ASN A 430 -26.33 20.20 13.71
CA ASN A 430 -26.90 20.43 15.04
C ASN A 430 -25.91 20.01 16.14
N ASN A 431 -26.16 20.41 17.39
CA ASN A 431 -25.27 20.13 18.51
C ASN A 431 -25.09 18.63 18.76
N ASN A 432 -26.14 17.82 18.54
CA ASN A 432 -26.09 16.38 18.74
C ASN A 432 -25.18 15.69 17.72
N GLU A 433 -25.27 16.07 16.44
CA GLU A 433 -24.38 15.57 15.38
C GLU A 433 -22.93 15.95 15.67
N LEU A 434 -22.69 17.22 16.04
CA LEU A 434 -21.36 17.67 16.40
C LEU A 434 -20.80 16.84 17.57
N PHE A 435 -21.61 16.62 18.61
CA PHE A 435 -21.23 15.78 19.74
C PHE A 435 -20.89 14.34 19.32
N ILE A 436 -21.73 13.71 18.48
CA ILE A 436 -21.48 12.36 17.96
C ILE A 436 -20.16 12.31 17.17
N PHE A 437 -19.90 13.28 16.28
CA PHE A 437 -18.65 13.31 15.53
C PHE A 437 -17.42 13.54 16.40
N LEU A 438 -17.53 14.38 17.44
CA LEU A 438 -16.44 14.59 18.40
C LEU A 438 -16.17 13.33 19.22
N LEU A 439 -17.22 12.60 19.63
CA LEU A 439 -17.08 11.31 20.30
C LEU A 439 -16.42 10.27 19.39
N LEU A 440 -16.88 10.17 18.13
CA LEU A 440 -16.30 9.29 17.13
C LEU A 440 -14.82 9.62 16.89
N PHE A 441 -14.48 10.91 16.79
CA PHE A 441 -13.10 11.39 16.67
C PHE A 441 -12.24 10.98 17.87
N ALA A 442 -12.74 11.14 19.09
CA ALA A 442 -12.00 10.76 20.29
C ALA A 442 -11.73 9.25 20.34
N VAL A 443 -12.75 8.42 20.09
CA VAL A 443 -12.63 6.96 20.11
C VAL A 443 -11.71 6.45 19.01
N SER A 444 -11.88 6.94 17.77
CA SER A 444 -11.05 6.54 16.63
C SER A 444 -9.59 6.96 16.83
N THR A 445 -9.34 8.18 17.32
CA THR A 445 -8.00 8.68 17.60
C THR A 445 -7.33 7.87 18.71
N CYS A 446 -8.07 7.52 19.77
CA CYS A 446 -7.55 6.65 20.84
C CYS A 446 -7.11 5.28 20.30
N SER A 447 -7.90 4.67 19.40
CA SER A 447 -7.55 3.41 18.74
C SER A 447 -6.28 3.53 17.89
N ILE A 448 -6.14 4.62 17.13
CA ILE A 448 -4.95 4.91 16.34
C ILE A 448 -3.74 5.07 17.25
N VAL A 449 -3.82 5.93 18.27
CA VAL A 449 -2.72 6.19 19.21
C VAL A 449 -2.30 4.89 19.90
N LYS A 450 -3.24 4.08 20.38
CA LYS A 450 -2.96 2.76 20.97
C LYS A 450 -2.18 1.85 20.00
N ASN A 451 -2.45 1.93 18.70
CA ASN A 451 -1.69 1.17 17.71
C ASN A 451 -0.34 1.81 17.41
N ILE A 452 -0.24 3.14 17.27
CA ILE A 452 1.05 3.84 17.12
C ILE A 452 2.00 3.49 18.27
N LEU A 453 1.49 3.45 19.50
CA LEU A 453 2.24 3.06 20.70
C LEU A 453 2.75 1.61 20.69
N LYS A 454 2.27 0.76 19.77
CA LYS A 454 2.79 -0.60 19.55
C LYS A 454 3.88 -0.68 18.49
N ILE A 455 4.22 0.43 17.82
CA ILE A 455 5.40 0.46 16.96
C ILE A 455 6.59 0.09 17.83
N THR A 456 7.32 -0.93 17.39
CA THR A 456 8.49 -1.43 18.10
C THR A 456 9.61 -0.42 17.99
N HIS A 457 10.18 -0.09 19.13
CA HIS A 457 11.43 0.63 19.22
C HIS A 457 12.54 -0.35 19.57
N LEU A 458 13.72 -0.12 19.03
CA LEU A 458 14.86 -1.01 19.21
C LEU A 458 15.22 -1.16 20.69
N ASN A 459 15.09 -2.37 21.22
CA ASN A 459 15.59 -2.71 22.56
C ASN A 459 17.12 -2.95 22.54
N LEU A 460 17.76 -3.08 23.72
CA LEU A 460 19.22 -3.25 23.80
C LEU A 460 19.73 -4.49 23.06
N GLU A 461 19.00 -5.61 23.12
CA GLU A 461 19.35 -6.87 22.45
C GLU A 461 19.28 -6.75 20.93
N GLN A 462 18.22 -6.11 20.40
CA GLN A 462 18.07 -5.82 18.99
C GLN A 462 19.13 -4.84 18.49
N LYS A 463 19.49 -3.82 19.30
CA LYS A 463 20.60 -2.91 18.98
C LYS A 463 21.92 -3.67 18.90
N ALA A 464 22.19 -4.58 19.84
CA ALA A 464 23.38 -5.42 19.82
C ALA A 464 23.41 -6.34 18.58
N PHE A 465 22.27 -6.97 18.24
CA PHE A 465 22.16 -7.80 17.03
C PHE A 465 22.35 -6.98 15.74
N ILE A 466 21.77 -5.79 15.65
CA ILE A 466 21.96 -4.88 14.51
C ILE A 466 23.42 -4.43 14.43
N GLN A 467 24.07 -4.14 15.55
CA GLN A 467 25.47 -3.76 15.59
C GLN A 467 26.36 -4.92 15.10
N GLN A 468 26.13 -6.13 15.60
CA GLN A 468 26.84 -7.33 15.15
C GLN A 468 26.66 -7.57 13.64
N THR A 469 25.42 -7.50 13.15
CA THR A 469 25.14 -7.66 11.71
C THR A 469 25.70 -6.51 10.87
N THR A 470 25.84 -5.30 11.42
CA THR A 470 26.51 -4.18 10.75
C THR A 470 28.02 -4.43 10.60
N GLU A 471 28.67 -5.01 11.62
CA GLU A 471 30.08 -5.40 11.52
C GLU A 471 30.29 -6.52 10.49
N VAL A 472 29.44 -7.55 10.53
CA VAL A 472 29.42 -8.62 9.53
C VAL A 472 29.20 -8.05 8.13
N LYS A 473 28.25 -7.12 7.97
CA LYS A 473 27.99 -6.45 6.70
C LYS A 473 29.21 -5.71 6.16
N LYS A 474 29.93 -4.95 6.99
CA LYS A 474 31.18 -4.28 6.60
C LYS A 474 32.25 -5.27 6.14
N LEU A 475 32.35 -6.43 6.81
CA LEU A 475 33.29 -7.47 6.41
C LEU A 475 32.92 -8.07 5.05
N LEU A 476 31.63 -8.33 4.80
CA LEU A 476 31.14 -8.79 3.49
C LEU A 476 31.37 -7.74 2.39
N GLU A 477 31.15 -6.46 2.69
CA GLU A 477 31.42 -5.32 1.79
C GLU A 477 32.89 -5.26 1.37
N GLN A 478 33.81 -5.66 2.26
CA GLN A 478 35.25 -5.75 1.99
C GLN A 478 35.65 -7.02 1.21
N GLY A 479 34.69 -7.87 0.84
CA GLY A 479 34.94 -9.12 0.11
C GLY A 479 35.38 -10.30 0.99
N ASN A 480 35.29 -10.19 2.33
CA ASN A 480 35.61 -11.30 3.21
C ASN A 480 34.55 -12.41 3.08
N LYS A 481 34.99 -13.67 3.05
CA LYS A 481 34.09 -14.81 3.19
C LYS A 481 33.73 -14.99 4.66
N ILE A 482 32.44 -15.11 4.93
CA ILE A 482 31.91 -15.36 6.27
C ILE A 482 31.11 -16.65 6.22
N GLU A 483 31.44 -17.58 7.10
CA GLU A 483 30.67 -18.80 7.30
C GLU A 483 29.61 -18.54 8.38
N PHE A 484 28.36 -18.86 8.06
CA PHE A 484 27.25 -18.70 8.98
C PHE A 484 26.88 -20.05 9.56
N ASN A 485 27.01 -20.19 10.88
CA ASN A 485 26.43 -21.33 11.58
C ASN A 485 24.99 -21.00 12.02
N PHE A 486 24.02 -21.73 11.46
CA PHE A 486 22.60 -21.55 11.77
C PHE A 486 22.06 -22.56 12.80
N SER A 487 22.92 -23.37 13.42
CA SER A 487 22.52 -24.17 14.57
C SER A 487 21.93 -23.24 15.63
N GLY A 488 20.72 -23.56 16.13
CA GLY A 488 20.08 -22.80 17.20
C GLY A 488 19.18 -21.63 16.83
N LYS A 489 18.78 -21.47 15.57
CA LYS A 489 17.70 -20.53 15.24
C LYS A 489 16.41 -20.86 16.01
N LYS A 490 15.72 -19.85 16.55
CA LYS A 490 14.43 -20.00 17.26
C LYS A 490 13.28 -20.25 16.28
N ASP A 491 13.30 -19.55 15.15
CA ASP A 491 12.30 -19.61 14.10
C ASP A 491 12.87 -19.12 12.76
N ASN A 492 12.05 -19.19 11.71
CA ASN A 492 12.45 -18.69 10.39
C ASN A 492 12.47 -17.15 10.33
N LEU A 493 11.79 -16.45 11.24
CA LEU A 493 11.81 -14.98 11.29
C LEU A 493 13.23 -14.46 11.55
N GLN A 494 14.00 -15.12 12.41
CA GLN A 494 15.41 -14.77 12.63
C GLN A 494 16.25 -14.85 11.34
N CYS A 495 16.02 -15.85 10.49
CA CYS A 495 16.69 -15.95 9.19
C CYS A 495 16.35 -14.74 8.29
N TYR A 496 15.08 -14.31 8.28
CA TYR A 496 14.66 -13.16 7.50
C TYR A 496 15.21 -11.84 8.06
N ILE A 497 15.25 -11.67 9.38
CA ILE A 497 15.84 -10.48 10.01
C ILE A 497 17.35 -10.42 9.70
N LEU A 498 18.05 -11.55 9.78
CA LEU A 498 19.47 -11.63 9.43
C LEU A 498 19.68 -11.23 7.97
N ASN A 499 18.94 -11.84 7.04
CA ASN A 499 19.03 -11.48 5.62
C ASN A 499 18.70 -10.00 5.38
N TYR A 500 17.62 -9.51 5.99
CA TYR A 500 17.22 -8.12 5.89
C TYR A 500 18.32 -7.16 6.35
N ASN A 501 19.01 -7.46 7.45
CA ASN A 501 20.11 -6.64 7.97
C ASN A 501 21.36 -6.70 7.09
N LEU A 502 21.65 -7.88 6.55
CA LEU A 502 22.83 -8.11 5.70
C LEU A 502 22.60 -7.75 4.24
N ALA A 503 21.36 -7.50 3.79
CA ALA A 503 21.08 -7.11 2.42
C ALA A 503 21.91 -5.86 2.02
N PRO A 504 22.52 -5.85 0.81
CA PRO A 504 22.40 -6.85 -0.26
C PRO A 504 23.46 -7.99 -0.28
N TYR A 505 24.10 -8.32 0.84
CA TYR A 505 25.33 -9.12 0.83
C TYR A 505 25.19 -10.59 1.26
N LEU A 506 24.04 -11.00 1.80
CA LEU A 506 23.82 -12.41 2.18
C LEU A 506 23.34 -13.22 0.98
N ASP A 507 24.08 -14.27 0.62
CA ASP A 507 23.73 -15.20 -0.47
C ASP A 507 22.43 -15.97 -0.19
N LYS A 508 21.60 -16.14 -1.24
CA LYS A 508 20.39 -16.97 -1.26
C LYS A 508 20.63 -18.38 -0.72
N LYS A 509 21.79 -18.98 -0.97
CA LYS A 509 22.16 -20.29 -0.42
C LYS A 509 22.15 -20.27 1.11
N TYR A 510 22.72 -19.25 1.73
CA TYR A 510 22.76 -19.11 3.19
C TYR A 510 21.37 -18.87 3.78
N LEU A 511 20.50 -18.08 3.14
CA LEU A 511 19.12 -17.96 3.62
C LEU A 511 18.40 -19.31 3.54
N GLN A 512 18.53 -20.04 2.43
CA GLN A 512 17.88 -21.35 2.27
C GLN A 512 18.40 -22.37 3.27
N GLU A 513 19.72 -22.38 3.51
CA GLU A 513 20.35 -23.19 4.55
C GLU A 513 19.76 -22.84 5.91
N CYS A 514 19.77 -21.55 6.30
CA CYS A 514 19.16 -21.09 7.54
C CYS A 514 17.71 -21.55 7.67
N ILE A 515 16.86 -21.41 6.64
CA ILE A 515 15.45 -21.83 6.69
C ILE A 515 15.31 -23.36 6.83
N LYS A 516 16.21 -24.15 6.22
CA LYS A 516 16.18 -25.61 6.26
C LYS A 516 16.78 -26.22 7.54
N THR A 517 17.68 -25.52 8.22
CA THR A 517 18.33 -26.01 9.45
C THR A 517 17.27 -26.31 10.54
N PRO A 518 17.36 -27.45 11.26
CA PRO A 518 16.50 -27.74 12.42
C PRO A 518 16.76 -26.76 13.58
N LYS A 519 15.77 -26.54 14.44
CA LYS A 519 15.93 -25.68 15.63
C LYS A 519 16.71 -26.46 16.70
N ASP A 520 17.97 -26.09 17.01
CA ASP A 520 18.67 -26.30 18.32
C ASP A 520 20.17 -25.86 18.31
N MET A 521 20.58 -25.12 19.36
CA MET A 521 21.91 -24.66 19.88
C MET A 521 22.85 -23.62 19.19
N MET A 522 23.13 -22.54 19.95
CA MET A 522 24.16 -21.44 19.93
C MET A 522 24.95 -21.08 18.65
N ILE A 523 24.97 -19.77 18.34
CA ILE A 523 25.72 -19.14 17.23
C ILE A 523 27.18 -18.90 17.64
N GLU A 524 28.12 -19.47 16.89
CA GLU A 524 29.55 -19.17 16.97
C GLU A 524 30.04 -18.63 15.62
N ILE A 525 30.68 -17.45 15.61
CA ILE A 525 31.26 -16.84 14.41
C ILE A 525 32.75 -17.23 14.37
N LYS A 526 33.15 -18.09 13.44
CA LYS A 526 34.57 -18.33 13.15
C LYS A 526 35.03 -17.38 12.05
N LYS A 527 36.07 -16.59 12.33
CA LYS A 527 36.80 -15.80 11.33
C LYS A 527 37.89 -16.69 10.72
N GLU A 528 37.87 -16.86 9.40
CA GLU A 528 39.09 -17.18 8.66
C GLU A 528 39.46 -15.98 7.78
N ALA A 529 40.62 -15.40 8.05
CA ALA A 529 41.18 -14.34 7.23
C ALA A 529 41.79 -14.97 5.96
N VAL A 530 41.10 -14.83 4.83
CA VAL A 530 41.69 -15.15 3.53
C VAL A 530 41.76 -13.87 2.71
N HIS A 531 42.96 -13.29 2.66
CA HIS A 531 43.30 -12.27 1.69
C HIS A 531 43.30 -12.90 0.29
N MET A 532 42.46 -12.39 -0.60
CA MET A 532 42.66 -12.55 -2.05
C MET A 532 42.86 -11.17 -2.68
N PRO A 533 43.93 -10.97 -3.45
CA PRO A 533 44.18 -9.72 -4.16
C PRO A 533 43.19 -9.60 -5.34
N PHE A 534 42.57 -8.42 -5.46
CA PHE A 534 41.66 -8.09 -6.56
C PHE A 534 42.38 -8.04 -7.92
N LYS A 535 41.67 -8.46 -8.96
CA LYS A 535 41.76 -7.88 -10.32
C LYS A 535 40.50 -7.08 -10.59
#